data_AF-A0A4Q3ULN8-F1
#
_entry.id   AF-A0A4Q3ULN8-F1
#
_cell.length_a   1.000
_cell.length_b   1.000
_cell.length_c   1.000
_cell.angle_alpha   90.00
_cell.angle_beta   90.00
_cell.angle_gamma   90.00
#
_symmetry.space_group_name_H-M   'P 1'
#
loop_
_entity.id
_entity.type
_entity.pdbx_description
1 polymer ?
#
loop_
_entity_poly.entity_id
_entity_poly.type
_entity_poly.pdbx_seq_one_letter_code
_entity_poly.pdbx_strand_id
1 'polypeptide(L)'
;MKILTVEQTRTLDQYTIEHEPIAPINLMERAAQAFTDWYTARFDKNRPIRVFCGLGNNGGDGLAIARLLTQLEYSVQTYVVRYAPRESDDFMHNHRRLKLISSINYIENERDIPVIRNREVVIDAILGSGLSRTTEGIVQ
;
A
#
# COMPACT_ATOMS: atom_id res chain seq x y z
N MET A 1 24.35 4.95 6.44
CA MET A 1 23.09 4.81 5.68
C MET A 1 22.95 6.05 4.81
N LYS A 2 22.78 5.92 3.48
CA LYS A 2 22.51 7.07 2.60
C LYS A 2 21.01 7.31 2.56
N ILE A 3 20.56 8.55 2.73
CA ILE A 3 19.15 8.95 2.57
C ILE A 3 19.02 9.56 1.17
N LEU A 4 18.11 9.03 0.37
CA LEU A 4 17.90 9.45 -1.01
C LEU A 4 16.78 10.49 -1.09
N THR A 5 16.93 11.43 -2.02
CA THR A 5 15.85 12.34 -2.42
C THR A 5 14.82 11.59 -3.26
N VAL A 6 13.61 12.15 -3.37
CA VAL A 6 12.54 11.60 -4.21
C VAL A 6 13.00 11.38 -5.65
N GLU A 7 13.77 12.33 -6.19
CA GLU A 7 14.27 12.26 -7.56
C GLU A 7 15.31 11.15 -7.74
N GLN A 8 16.20 10.98 -6.76
CA GLN A 8 17.16 9.88 -6.76
C GLN A 8 16.46 8.52 -6.69
N THR A 9 15.44 8.37 -5.84
CA THR A 9 14.66 7.12 -5.76
C THR A 9 13.98 6.83 -7.09
N ARG A 10 13.32 7.82 -7.72
CA ARG A 10 12.68 7.64 -9.04
C ARG A 10 13.68 7.23 -10.12
N THR A 11 14.86 7.85 -10.13
CA THR A 11 15.90 7.53 -11.10
C THR A 11 16.39 6.10 -10.92
N LEU A 12 16.54 5.63 -9.69
CA LEU A 12 16.93 4.25 -9.40
C LEU A 12 15.84 3.26 -9.78
N ASP A 13 14.57 3.54 -9.47
CA ASP A 13 13.45 2.67 -9.85
C ASP A 13 13.37 2.52 -11.37
N GLN A 14 13.50 3.63 -12.11
CA GLN A 14 13.52 3.62 -13.57
C GLN A 14 14.71 2.83 -14.12
N TYR A 15 15.90 3.06 -13.57
CA TYR A 15 17.10 2.34 -13.96
C TYR A 15 16.94 0.82 -13.74
N THR A 16 16.39 0.41 -12.60
CA THR A 16 16.12 -1.01 -12.30
C THR A 16 15.14 -1.62 -13.28
N ILE A 17 14.04 -0.92 -13.61
CA ILE A 17 13.06 -1.39 -14.60
C ILE A 17 13.71 -1.62 -15.97
N GLU A 18 14.54 -0.68 -16.42
CA GLU A 18 15.22 -0.74 -17.73
C GLU A 18 16.30 -1.82 -17.80
N HIS A 19 17.06 -2.02 -16.72
CA HIS A 19 18.24 -2.89 -16.73
C HIS A 19 17.98 -4.31 -16.21
N GLU A 20 16.88 -4.55 -15.49
CA GLU A 20 16.42 -5.89 -15.08
C GLU A 20 15.24 -6.44 -15.92
N PRO A 21 15.04 -5.90 -17.13
CA PRO A 21 13.78 -5.88 -17.90
C PRO A 21 12.52 -6.41 -17.18
N ILE A 22 12.14 -5.77 -16.08
CA ILE A 22 10.92 -6.09 -15.34
C ILE A 22 9.81 -5.07 -15.62
N ALA A 23 8.55 -5.49 -15.52
CA ALA A 23 7.44 -4.54 -15.52
C ALA A 23 7.46 -3.71 -14.21
N PRO A 24 6.99 -2.44 -14.21
CA PRO A 24 6.91 -1.60 -13.01
C PRO A 24 6.19 -2.30 -11.84
N ILE A 25 5.09 -2.99 -12.14
CA ILE A 25 4.34 -3.79 -11.16
C ILE A 25 5.19 -4.86 -10.48
N ASN A 26 6.19 -5.43 -11.15
CA ASN A 26 7.07 -6.43 -10.53
C ASN A 26 8.05 -5.79 -9.56
N LEU A 27 8.47 -4.53 -9.79
CA LEU A 27 9.28 -3.79 -8.82
C LEU A 27 8.45 -3.48 -7.57
N MET A 28 7.20 -3.06 -7.74
CA MET A 28 6.23 -2.88 -6.65
C MET A 28 6.02 -4.18 -5.84
N GLU A 29 5.86 -5.33 -6.52
CA GLU A 29 5.71 -6.62 -5.85
C GLU A 29 6.94 -6.99 -5.02
N ARG A 30 8.15 -6.66 -5.49
CA ARG A 30 9.38 -6.86 -4.70
C ARG A 30 9.40 -5.98 -3.44
N ALA A 31 8.98 -4.72 -3.55
CA ALA A 31 8.88 -3.82 -2.41
C ALA A 31 7.85 -4.34 -1.37
N ALA A 32 6.68 -4.75 -1.83
CA ALA A 32 5.63 -5.33 -1.00
C ALA A 32 6.07 -6.66 -0.34
N GLN A 33 6.80 -7.51 -1.07
CA GLN A 33 7.35 -8.75 -0.52
C GLN A 33 8.39 -8.46 0.55
N ALA A 34 9.33 -7.55 0.29
CA ALA A 34 10.35 -7.16 1.28
C ALA A 34 9.72 -6.62 2.57
N PHE A 35 8.66 -5.82 2.47
CA PHE A 35 7.90 -5.37 3.63
C PHE A 35 7.23 -6.55 4.36
N THR A 36 6.57 -7.44 3.61
CA THR A 36 5.86 -8.61 4.16
C THR A 36 6.81 -9.54 4.90
N ASP A 37 7.98 -9.82 4.33
CA ASP A 37 9.03 -10.64 4.96
C ASP A 37 9.53 -9.98 6.25
N TRP A 38 9.79 -8.67 6.22
CA TRP A 38 10.19 -7.92 7.41
C TRP A 38 9.12 -7.97 8.51
N TYR A 39 7.85 -7.84 8.13
CA TYR A 39 6.71 -7.82 9.02
C TYR A 39 6.49 -9.18 9.70
N THR A 40 6.41 -10.24 8.89
CA THR A 40 6.14 -11.60 9.38
C THR A 40 7.27 -12.17 10.25
N ALA A 41 8.49 -11.65 10.11
CA ALA A 41 9.60 -11.98 11.01
C ALA A 41 9.47 -11.36 12.42
N ARG A 42 8.56 -10.39 12.62
CA ARG A 42 8.46 -9.57 13.86
C ARG A 42 7.12 -9.65 14.55
N PHE A 43 6.05 -9.86 13.79
CA PHE A 43 4.68 -9.84 14.29
C PHE A 43 4.02 -11.19 14.02
N ASP A 44 3.38 -11.74 15.05
CA ASP A 44 2.59 -12.96 14.90
C ASP A 44 1.21 -12.67 14.28
N LYS A 45 0.48 -13.74 13.95
CA LYS A 45 -0.86 -13.68 13.35
C LYS A 45 -1.96 -13.24 14.33
N ASN A 46 -1.67 -13.10 15.63
CA ASN A 46 -2.69 -12.78 16.65
C ASN A 46 -3.05 -11.29 16.69
N ARG A 47 -2.36 -10.46 15.91
CA ARG A 47 -2.62 -9.02 15.81
C ARG A 47 -3.39 -8.72 14.52
N PRO A 48 -4.64 -8.24 14.62
CA PRO A 48 -5.37 -7.80 13.44
C PRO A 48 -4.66 -6.62 12.76
N ILE A 49 -4.70 -6.60 11.44
CA ILE A 49 -4.01 -5.62 10.60
C ILE A 49 -5.06 -4.80 9.86
N ARG A 50 -4.91 -3.47 9.88
CA ARG A 50 -5.65 -2.56 9.03
C ARG A 50 -4.72 -1.91 8.04
N VAL A 51 -5.02 -2.04 6.75
CA VAL A 51 -4.24 -1.40 5.69
C VAL A 51 -5.09 -0.29 5.07
N PHE A 52 -4.56 0.93 5.07
CA PHE A 52 -5.20 2.10 4.47
C PHE A 52 -4.45 2.49 3.21
N CYS A 53 -5.06 2.27 2.05
CA CYS A 53 -4.46 2.49 0.75
C CYS A 53 -5.02 3.76 0.10
N GLY A 54 -4.13 4.65 -0.34
CA GLY A 54 -4.50 5.75 -1.22
C GLY A 54 -4.68 5.27 -2.66
N LEU A 55 -4.85 6.20 -3.60
CA LEU A 55 -5.16 5.86 -5.00
C LEU A 55 -3.93 5.85 -5.93
N GLY A 56 -2.75 6.22 -5.40
CA GLY A 56 -1.48 6.21 -6.16
C GLY A 56 -0.67 4.93 -5.96
N ASN A 57 0.60 4.95 -6.41
CA ASN A 57 1.49 3.79 -6.34
C ASN A 57 1.74 3.29 -4.91
N ASN A 58 1.82 4.21 -3.93
CA ASN A 58 1.92 3.83 -2.52
C ASN A 58 0.71 3.00 -2.04
N GLY A 59 -0.49 3.34 -2.52
CA GLY A 59 -1.69 2.53 -2.29
C GLY A 59 -1.63 1.18 -3.00
N GLY A 60 -1.01 1.14 -4.18
CA GLY A 60 -0.67 -0.11 -4.88
C GLY A 60 0.22 -1.03 -4.05
N ASP A 61 1.27 -0.49 -3.40
CA ASP A 61 2.11 -1.23 -2.44
C ASP A 61 1.27 -1.76 -1.27
N GLY A 62 0.42 -0.91 -0.67
CA GLY A 62 -0.47 -1.30 0.42
C GLY A 62 -1.42 -2.44 0.03
N LEU A 63 -2.01 -2.39 -1.16
CA LEU A 63 -2.88 -3.46 -1.68
C LEU A 63 -2.11 -4.76 -1.91
N ALA A 64 -0.87 -4.69 -2.41
CA ALA A 64 0.00 -5.85 -2.55
C ALA A 64 0.37 -6.46 -1.20
N ILE A 65 0.76 -5.63 -0.22
CA ILE A 65 1.05 -6.05 1.16
C ILE A 65 -0.17 -6.72 1.80
N ALA A 66 -1.35 -6.11 1.69
CA ALA A 66 -2.59 -6.68 2.21
C ALA A 66 -2.88 -8.06 1.59
N ARG A 67 -2.68 -8.20 0.28
CA ARG A 67 -2.85 -9.48 -0.43
C ARG A 67 -1.88 -10.54 0.07
N LEU A 68 -0.59 -10.22 0.16
CA LEU A 68 0.44 -11.16 0.62
C LEU A 68 0.20 -11.60 2.06
N LEU A 69 -0.12 -10.68 2.97
CA LEU A 69 -0.44 -11.00 4.36
C LEU A 69 -1.73 -11.84 4.47
N THR A 70 -2.74 -11.56 3.65
CA THR A 70 -3.96 -12.39 3.58
C THR A 70 -3.65 -13.82 3.12
N GLN A 71 -2.78 -13.98 2.11
CA GLN A 71 -2.36 -15.31 1.63
C GLN A 71 -1.56 -16.10 2.67
N LEU A 72 -0.89 -15.39 3.59
CA LEU A 72 -0.20 -15.96 4.75
C LEU A 72 -1.13 -16.15 5.96
N GLU A 73 -2.45 -15.98 5.79
CA GLU A 73 -3.49 -16.15 6.82
C GLU A 73 -3.42 -15.16 7.99
N TYR A 74 -2.86 -13.97 7.78
CA TYR A 74 -3.04 -12.89 8.73
C TYR A 74 -4.47 -12.34 8.67
N SER A 75 -4.98 -11.86 9.80
CA SER A 75 -6.27 -11.17 9.85
C SER A 75 -6.10 -9.74 9.32
N VAL A 76 -6.43 -9.52 8.04
CA VAL A 76 -6.25 -8.22 7.36
C VAL A 76 -7.60 -7.61 6.99
N GLN A 77 -7.81 -6.34 7.33
CA GLN A 77 -8.88 -5.50 6.81
C GLN A 77 -8.30 -4.37 5.97
N THR A 78 -8.77 -4.25 4.73
CA THR A 78 -8.26 -3.25 3.78
C THR A 78 -9.27 -2.15 3.56
N TYR A 79 -8.78 -0.91 3.53
CA TYR A 79 -9.54 0.32 3.32
C TYR A 79 -8.90 1.12 2.19
N VAL A 80 -9.67 1.47 1.16
CA VAL A 80 -9.23 2.39 0.11
C VAL A 80 -9.76 3.78 0.43
N VAL A 81 -8.86 4.75 0.60
CA VAL A 81 -9.18 6.15 0.90
C VAL A 81 -9.37 6.91 -0.42
N ARG A 82 -10.63 7.21 -0.77
CA ARG A 82 -10.97 7.86 -2.04
C ARG A 82 -10.93 9.39 -1.92
N TYR A 83 -9.72 9.96 -1.89
CA TYR A 83 -9.52 11.42 -1.81
C TYR A 83 -9.27 12.09 -3.18
N ALA A 84 -9.17 11.32 -4.27
CA ALA A 84 -8.87 11.82 -5.61
C ALA A 84 -9.69 11.09 -6.69
N PRO A 85 -9.87 11.67 -7.89
CA PRO A 85 -10.70 11.06 -8.93
C PRO A 85 -9.96 10.00 -9.78
N ARG A 86 -8.64 9.83 -9.59
CA ARG A 86 -7.82 8.95 -10.43
C ARG A 86 -7.07 7.93 -9.58
N GLU A 87 -7.06 6.70 -10.09
CA GLU A 87 -6.30 5.56 -9.59
C GLU A 87 -5.08 5.37 -10.50
N SER A 88 -3.91 5.05 -9.94
CA SER A 88 -2.76 4.66 -10.76
C SER A 88 -2.93 3.26 -11.35
N ASP A 89 -2.21 2.97 -12.44
CA ASP A 89 -2.29 1.64 -13.09
C ASP A 89 -1.89 0.51 -12.14
N ASP A 90 -0.84 0.73 -11.35
CA ASP A 90 -0.37 -0.25 -10.37
C ASP A 90 -1.37 -0.45 -9.21
N PHE A 91 -2.02 0.65 -8.76
CA PHE A 91 -3.13 0.55 -7.81
C PHE A 91 -4.25 -0.33 -8.38
N MET A 92 -4.72 -0.05 -9.59
CA MET A 92 -5.80 -0.81 -10.23
C MET A 92 -5.42 -2.28 -10.41
N HIS A 93 -4.15 -2.57 -10.68
CA HIS A 93 -3.65 -3.93 -10.81
C HIS A 93 -3.76 -4.70 -9.48
N ASN A 94 -3.21 -4.16 -8.40
CA ASN A 94 -3.25 -4.83 -7.09
C ASN A 94 -4.64 -4.82 -6.46
N HIS A 95 -5.47 -3.82 -6.76
CA HIS A 95 -6.87 -3.77 -6.34
C HIS A 95 -7.66 -4.95 -6.91
N ARG A 96 -7.52 -5.21 -8.22
CA ARG A 96 -8.14 -6.37 -8.87
C ARG A 96 -7.67 -7.68 -8.27
N ARG A 97 -6.36 -7.83 -8.00
CA ARG A 97 -5.80 -9.06 -7.42
C ARG A 97 -6.28 -9.32 -6.01
N LEU A 98 -6.32 -8.29 -5.15
CA LEU A 98 -6.79 -8.43 -3.77
C LEU A 98 -8.28 -8.79 -3.71
N LYS A 99 -9.11 -8.18 -4.57
CA LYS A 99 -10.55 -8.48 -4.65
C LYS A 99 -10.90 -9.93 -4.94
N LEU A 100 -9.97 -10.70 -5.52
CA LEU A 100 -10.18 -12.13 -5.79
C LEU A 100 -10.13 -12.98 -4.51
N ILE A 101 -9.50 -12.48 -3.44
CA ILE A 101 -9.25 -13.26 -2.21
C ILE A 101 -9.73 -12.58 -0.94
N SER A 102 -10.07 -11.29 -0.97
CA SER A 102 -10.49 -10.52 0.20
C SER A 102 -11.45 -9.38 -0.18
N SER A 103 -12.24 -8.92 0.79
CA SER A 103 -13.08 -7.75 0.65
C SER A 103 -12.28 -6.46 0.86
N ILE A 104 -12.71 -5.40 0.19
CA ILE A 104 -12.11 -4.06 0.30
C ILE A 104 -13.20 -3.08 0.73
N ASN A 105 -12.96 -2.36 1.81
CA ASN A 105 -13.80 -1.27 2.27
C ASN A 105 -13.35 0.04 1.62
N TYR A 106 -14.25 1.01 1.50
CA TYR A 106 -13.95 2.32 0.93
C TYR A 106 -14.25 3.41 1.97
N ILE A 107 -13.34 4.39 2.06
CA ILE A 107 -13.49 5.57 2.89
C ILE A 107 -13.68 6.75 1.94
N GLU A 108 -14.90 7.26 1.88
CA GLU A 108 -15.30 8.40 1.06
C GLU A 108 -15.61 9.65 1.89
N ASN A 109 -15.74 9.49 3.20
CA ASN A 109 -15.98 10.55 4.18
C ASN A 109 -15.60 10.08 5.60
N GLU A 110 -15.54 11.00 6.57
CA GLU A 110 -15.02 10.73 7.93
C GLU A 110 -15.76 9.62 8.69
N ARG A 111 -17.07 9.48 8.49
CA ARG A 111 -17.88 8.42 9.15
C ARG A 111 -17.56 7.01 8.63
N ASP A 112 -16.87 6.90 7.50
CA ASP A 112 -16.42 5.62 6.96
C ASP A 112 -15.11 5.13 7.62
N ILE A 113 -14.44 6.02 8.38
CA ILE A 113 -13.19 5.69 9.08
C ILE A 113 -13.50 4.66 10.18
N PRO A 114 -12.88 3.48 10.14
CA PRO A 114 -13.15 2.45 11.13
C PRO A 114 -12.55 2.82 12.49
N VAL A 115 -13.18 2.33 13.57
CA VAL A 115 -12.57 2.36 14.89
C VAL A 115 -11.37 1.42 14.92
N ILE A 116 -10.20 1.97 15.23
CA ILE A 116 -8.96 1.22 15.45
C ILE A 116 -8.90 0.84 16.94
N ARG A 117 -8.77 -0.46 17.23
CA ARG A 117 -8.71 -0.96 18.61
C ARG A 117 -7.28 -1.13 19.08
N ASN A 118 -7.12 -1.20 20.40
CA ASN A 118 -5.84 -1.55 21.00
C ASN A 118 -5.34 -2.92 20.49
N ARG A 119 -4.02 -3.01 20.27
CA ARG A 119 -3.31 -4.19 19.75
C ARG A 119 -3.51 -4.52 18.27
N GLU A 120 -4.14 -3.63 17.51
CA GLU A 120 -4.15 -3.70 16.05
C GLU A 120 -2.87 -3.06 15.47
N VAL A 121 -2.45 -3.53 14.31
CA VAL A 121 -1.39 -2.90 13.51
C VAL A 121 -2.02 -2.11 12.38
N VAL A 122 -1.57 -0.87 12.21
CA VAL A 122 -1.97 -0.01 11.10
C VAL A 122 -0.83 0.07 10.09
N ILE A 123 -1.13 -0.22 8.83
CA ILE A 123 -0.25 -0.01 7.69
C ILE A 123 -0.80 1.19 6.93
N ASP A 124 -0.06 2.30 6.96
CA ASP A 124 -0.36 3.50 6.20
C ASP A 124 0.28 3.42 4.82
N ALA A 125 -0.58 3.32 3.82
CA ALA A 125 -0.25 3.33 2.40
C ALA A 125 -1.04 4.43 1.67
N ILE A 126 -1.40 5.53 2.36
CA ILE A 126 -2.26 6.58 1.81
C ILE A 126 -1.47 7.47 0.86
N LEU A 127 -0.40 8.13 1.34
CA LEU A 127 0.38 9.10 0.57
C LEU A 127 1.85 8.65 0.47
N GLY A 128 2.41 8.74 -0.74
CA GLY A 128 3.82 8.40 -1.00
C GLY A 128 4.72 9.62 -1.16
N SER A 129 5.99 9.36 -1.46
CA SER A 129 7.05 10.37 -1.66
C SER A 129 6.80 11.33 -2.83
N GLY A 130 5.87 11.02 -3.73
CA GLY A 130 5.49 11.85 -4.87
C GLY A 130 4.48 12.97 -4.56
N LEU A 131 4.12 13.17 -3.29
CA LEU A 131 3.17 14.22 -2.89
C LEU A 131 3.73 15.61 -3.26
N SER A 132 3.07 16.27 -4.22
CA SER A 132 3.43 17.61 -4.70
C SER A 132 2.34 18.65 -4.45
N ARG A 133 1.23 18.24 -3.84
CA ARG A 133 0.06 19.08 -3.56
C ARG A 133 -0.26 19.06 -2.07
N THR A 134 -0.87 20.14 -1.60
CA THR A 134 -1.40 20.21 -0.22
C THR A 134 -2.51 19.17 -0.07
N THR A 135 -2.57 18.51 1.08
CA THR A 135 -3.65 17.58 1.39
C THR A 135 -4.94 18.33 1.67
N GLU A 136 -6.06 17.80 1.19
CA GLU A 136 -7.39 18.39 1.33
C GLU A 136 -8.39 17.28 1.73
N GLY A 137 -9.45 17.64 2.44
CA GLY A 137 -10.51 16.69 2.82
C GLY A 137 -10.03 15.64 3.84
N ILE A 138 -10.37 14.37 3.62
CA ILE A 138 -10.14 13.26 4.59
C ILE A 138 -8.66 12.96 4.85
N VAL A 139 -7.78 13.44 3.95
CA VAL A 139 -6.33 13.24 4.08
C VAL A 139 -5.61 14.49 4.61
N GLN A 140 -6.35 15.53 5.01
CA GLN A 140 -5.81 16.75 5.61
C GLN A 140 -5.51 16.60 7.10
#